data_AF-A0A975C852-F1
#
_entry.id   AF-A0A975C852-F1
#
_cell.length_a   1.000
_cell.length_b   1.000
_cell.length_c   1.000
_cell.angle_alpha   90.00
_cell.angle_beta   90.00
_cell.angle_gamma   90.00
#
_symmetry.space_group_name_H-M   'P 1'
#
loop_
_entity.id
_entity.type
_entity.pdbx_description
1 polymer ?
#
loop_
_entity_poly.entity_id
_entity_poly.type
_entity_poly.pdbx_seq_one_letter_code
_entity_poly.pdbx_strand_id
1 'polypeptide(L)'
;MFIYMTTGTRDFMEKIKEKHASKQIILMHGSGSSLLLHETEGKSVFQTPRRYEVISATGELQEEGFFVCNNIPVSDEGRPVFEHRFSTRARAIESQPGFVAFRLLRPLDSDTYIVMTEWNSPSDFDQWKNSPAFKEAHDPQAARAFVDNTTHIFTSASYITTYTAKREDEA
;
A
#
# COMPACT_ATOMS: atom_id res chain seq x y z
N MET A 1 -7.55 4.27 12.97
CA MET A 1 -6.22 3.71 12.70
C MET A 1 -5.52 4.56 11.64
N PHE A 2 -4.22 4.82 11.80
CA PHE A 2 -3.42 5.58 10.84
C PHE A 2 -2.16 4.81 10.43
N ILE A 3 -1.70 5.05 9.21
CA ILE A 3 -0.40 4.60 8.72
C ILE A 3 0.47 5.82 8.42
N TYR A 4 1.70 5.75 8.91
CA TYR A 4 2.73 6.76 8.68
C TYR A 4 3.87 6.14 7.89
N MET A 5 4.32 6.82 6.84
CA MET A 5 5.40 6.34 5.98
C MET A 5 6.50 7.38 5.85
N THR A 6 7.75 6.97 6.01
CA THR A 6 8.93 7.77 5.65
C THR A 6 9.87 6.95 4.79
N THR A 7 10.58 7.61 3.89
CA THR A 7 11.54 6.98 2.98
C THR A 7 12.91 7.58 3.13
N GLY A 8 13.96 6.80 2.89
CA GLY A 8 15.34 7.28 2.92
C GLY A 8 16.34 6.23 2.48
N THR A 9 17.61 6.49 2.77
CA THR A 9 18.68 5.50 2.59
C THR A 9 18.50 4.34 3.57
N ARG A 10 19.01 3.16 3.19
CA ARG A 10 18.94 1.94 4.01
C ARG A 10 19.46 2.19 5.44
N ASP A 11 20.70 2.61 5.57
CA ASP A 11 21.38 2.79 6.86
C ASP A 11 20.66 3.79 7.78
N PHE A 12 20.02 4.82 7.21
CA PHE A 12 19.29 5.80 8.00
C PHE A 12 17.96 5.24 8.51
N MET A 13 17.27 4.44 7.68
CA MET A 13 16.01 3.80 8.07
C MET A 13 16.24 2.69 9.11
N GLU A 14 17.30 1.89 8.97
CA GLU A 14 17.70 0.87 9.96
C GLU A 14 17.91 1.50 11.34
N LYS A 15 18.68 2.59 11.44
CA LYS A 15 18.89 3.32 12.69
C LYS A 15 17.60 3.83 13.34
N ILE A 16 16.62 4.24 12.54
CA ILE A 16 15.31 4.68 13.06
C ILE A 16 14.52 3.48 13.59
N LYS A 17 14.51 2.34 12.89
CA LYS A 17 13.88 1.10 13.36
C LYS A 17 14.51 0.64 14.67
N GLU A 18 15.84 0.57 14.76
CA GLU A 18 16.58 0.20 15.98
C GLU A 18 16.24 1.12 17.16
N LYS A 19 16.28 2.44 16.94
CA LYS A 19 15.94 3.45 17.96
C LYS A 19 14.52 3.30 18.50
N HIS A 20 13.63 2.74 17.70
CA HIS A 20 12.22 2.58 18.02
C HIS A 20 11.77 1.10 17.98
N ALA A 21 12.66 0.17 18.35
CA ALA A 21 12.41 -1.28 18.27
C ALA A 21 11.19 -1.77 19.07
N SER A 22 10.75 -1.02 20.09
CA SER A 22 9.52 -1.32 20.85
C SER A 22 8.22 -0.91 20.14
N LYS A 23 8.31 -0.29 18.96
CA LYS A 23 7.17 0.10 18.12
C LYS A 23 7.03 -0.90 16.97
N GLN A 24 5.78 -1.18 16.60
CA GLN A 24 5.46 -1.97 15.41
C GLN A 24 5.75 -1.14 14.16
N ILE A 25 6.99 -1.17 13.72
CA ILE A 25 7.49 -0.45 12.54
C ILE A 25 8.03 -1.47 11.56
N ILE A 26 7.50 -1.52 10.36
CA ILE A 26 7.98 -2.40 9.31
C ILE A 26 9.03 -1.65 8.50
N LEU A 27 10.24 -2.21 8.40
CA LEU A 27 11.28 -1.74 7.50
C LEU A 27 11.25 -2.56 6.21
N MET A 28 11.18 -1.88 5.07
CA MET A 28 11.15 -2.50 3.77
C MET A 28 12.15 -1.84 2.83
N HIS A 29 12.72 -2.62 1.91
CA HIS A 29 13.66 -2.15 0.91
C HIS A 29 13.07 -2.27 -0.50
N GLY A 30 13.07 -1.17 -1.24
CA GLY A 30 12.74 -1.14 -2.66
C GLY A 30 13.99 -0.95 -3.53
N SER A 31 13.80 -0.88 -4.84
CA SER A 31 14.91 -0.78 -5.82
C SER A 31 15.73 0.52 -5.72
N GLY A 32 15.21 1.58 -5.11
CA GLY A 32 15.92 2.88 -4.98
C GLY A 32 15.84 3.54 -3.60
N SER A 33 14.96 3.10 -2.71
CA SER A 33 14.83 3.66 -1.36
C SER A 33 14.32 2.61 -0.39
N SER A 34 14.58 2.83 0.90
CA SER A 34 13.98 2.07 1.98
C SER A 34 12.79 2.85 2.55
N LEU A 35 11.78 2.12 3.02
CA LEU A 35 10.56 2.68 3.60
C LEU A 35 10.36 2.13 5.00
N LEU A 36 10.04 3.01 5.95
CA LEU A 36 9.51 2.63 7.25
C LEU A 36 8.02 2.90 7.27
N LEU A 37 7.25 1.89 7.68
CA LEU A 37 5.80 1.94 7.85
C LEU A 37 5.47 1.76 9.34
N HIS A 38 4.68 2.68 9.90
CA HIS A 38 4.19 2.58 11.27
C HIS A 38 2.66 2.65 11.26
N GLU A 39 2.01 1.51 11.56
CA GLU A 39 0.56 1.41 11.73
C GLU A 39 0.21 1.60 13.20
N THR A 40 -0.56 2.64 13.54
CA THR A 40 -0.90 2.96 14.93
C THR A 40 -2.14 3.85 15.05
N GLU A 41 -2.83 3.78 16.20
CA GLU A 41 -3.87 4.75 16.56
C GLU A 41 -3.29 6.05 17.17
N GLY A 42 -2.03 6.02 17.57
CA GLY A 42 -1.34 7.14 18.21
C GLY A 42 -0.56 8.05 17.26
N LYS A 43 0.34 8.85 17.85
CA LYS A 43 1.31 9.64 17.09
C LYS A 43 2.46 8.75 16.61
N SER A 44 2.93 9.00 15.39
CA SER A 44 4.15 8.38 14.90
C SER A 44 5.41 8.96 15.54
N VAL A 45 6.48 8.15 15.52
CA VAL A 45 7.84 8.55 15.91
C VAL A 45 8.61 9.24 14.78
N PHE A 46 8.09 9.19 13.55
CA PHE A 46 8.72 9.82 12.39
C PHE A 46 8.57 11.35 12.45
N GLN A 47 9.63 12.08 12.08
CA GLN A 47 9.65 13.54 12.15
C GLN A 47 8.79 14.19 11.06
N THR A 48 8.91 13.71 9.81
CA THR A 48 8.20 14.25 8.64
C THR A 48 7.54 13.13 7.82
N PRO A 49 6.59 12.37 8.40
CA PRO A 49 5.95 11.27 7.68
C PRO A 49 4.93 11.76 6.67
N ARG A 50 4.75 11.00 5.60
CA ARG A 50 3.48 10.98 4.88
C ARG A 50 2.45 10.27 5.76
N ARG A 51 1.27 10.86 5.91
CA ARG A 51 0.23 10.38 6.82
C ARG A 51 -0.99 9.91 6.04
N TYR A 52 -1.51 8.77 6.47
CA TYR A 52 -2.66 8.15 5.85
C TYR A 52 -3.66 7.69 6.90
N GLU A 53 -4.94 7.88 6.60
CA GLU A 53 -6.03 7.22 7.28
C GLU A 53 -6.29 5.86 6.61
N VAL A 54 -6.47 4.81 7.40
CA VAL A 54 -6.81 3.48 6.89
C VAL A 54 -8.32 3.39 6.71
N ILE A 55 -8.78 3.39 5.45
CA ILE A 55 -10.21 3.38 5.10
C ILE A 55 -10.77 1.95 5.04
N SER A 56 -9.93 1.00 4.64
CA SER A 56 -10.26 -0.42 4.62
C SER A 56 -9.01 -1.24 4.87
N ALA A 57 -9.15 -2.33 5.60
CA ALA A 57 -8.06 -3.22 5.98
C ALA A 57 -8.55 -4.66 6.04
N THR A 58 -7.72 -5.58 5.55
CA THR A 58 -7.85 -7.02 5.78
C THR A 58 -6.47 -7.58 6.11
N GLY A 59 -6.42 -8.56 7.01
CA GLY A 59 -5.17 -9.20 7.42
C GLY A 59 -4.27 -8.30 8.29
N GLU A 60 -3.30 -8.92 8.94
CA GLU A 60 -2.31 -8.23 9.76
C GLU A 60 -1.01 -8.10 8.96
N LEU A 61 -0.44 -6.89 8.93
CA LEU A 61 0.81 -6.66 8.23
C LEU A 61 1.96 -7.39 8.95
N GLN A 62 2.84 -8.05 8.22
CA GLN A 62 3.99 -8.74 8.79
C GLN A 62 5.29 -7.95 8.62
N GLU A 63 6.29 -8.23 9.44
CA GLU A 63 7.65 -7.64 9.28
C GLU A 63 8.49 -8.40 8.22
N GLU A 64 7.86 -9.21 7.38
CA GLU A 64 8.49 -9.98 6.30
C GLU A 64 7.57 -10.06 5.08
N GLY A 65 8.14 -10.34 3.90
CA GLY A 65 7.36 -10.57 2.68
C GLY A 65 7.51 -9.46 1.64
N PHE A 66 6.56 -9.40 0.72
CA PHE A 66 6.58 -8.56 -0.47
C PHE A 66 5.38 -7.62 -0.51
N PHE A 67 5.67 -6.33 -0.57
CA PHE A 67 4.68 -5.26 -0.52
C PHE A 67 4.57 -4.61 -1.87
N VAL A 68 3.32 -4.43 -2.32
CA VAL A 68 3.00 -3.71 -3.55
C VAL A 68 2.10 -2.55 -3.19
N CYS A 69 2.54 -1.35 -3.53
CA CYS A 69 1.80 -0.11 -3.34
C CYS A 69 1.42 0.44 -4.71
N ASN A 70 0.13 0.43 -5.03
CA ASN A 70 -0.41 1.16 -6.17
C ASN A 70 -0.73 2.59 -5.72
N ASN A 71 0.06 3.55 -6.19
CA ASN A 71 -0.06 4.96 -5.86
C ASN A 71 -0.98 5.62 -6.88
N ILE A 72 -2.12 6.13 -6.41
CA ILE A 72 -3.21 6.62 -7.25
C ILE A 72 -3.52 8.07 -6.86
N PRO A 73 -3.06 9.05 -7.65
CA PRO A 73 -3.40 10.46 -7.47
C PRO A 73 -4.88 10.73 -7.78
N VAL A 74 -5.67 11.11 -6.78
CA VAL A 74 -7.12 11.34 -6.89
C VAL A 74 -7.45 12.76 -6.46
N SER A 75 -8.12 13.50 -7.34
CA SER A 75 -8.65 14.83 -7.06
C SER A 75 -9.62 14.81 -5.87
N ASP A 76 -9.76 15.94 -5.19
CA ASP A 76 -10.64 16.05 -4.03
C ASP A 76 -12.11 15.72 -4.35
N GLU A 77 -12.59 16.14 -5.53
CA GLU A 77 -13.94 15.83 -6.02
C GLU A 77 -14.11 14.33 -6.33
N GLY A 78 -13.02 13.65 -6.71
CA GLY A 78 -13.01 12.23 -7.05
C GLY A 78 -13.00 11.28 -5.85
N ARG A 79 -12.60 11.76 -4.66
CA ARG A 79 -12.39 10.92 -3.47
C ARG A 79 -13.61 10.06 -3.10
N PRO A 80 -14.85 10.59 -3.00
CA PRO A 80 -15.99 9.79 -2.57
C PRO A 80 -16.31 8.64 -3.54
N VAL A 81 -16.18 8.91 -4.85
CA VAL A 81 -16.41 7.92 -5.90
C VAL A 81 -15.33 6.84 -5.87
N PHE A 82 -14.07 7.25 -5.71
CA PHE A 82 -12.93 6.35 -5.64
C PHE A 82 -13.05 5.38 -4.45
N GLU A 83 -13.32 5.90 -3.25
CA GLU A 83 -13.42 5.10 -2.03
C GLU A 83 -14.58 4.10 -2.06
N HIS A 84 -15.75 4.54 -2.54
CA HIS A 84 -16.91 3.65 -2.69
C HIS A 84 -16.58 2.46 -3.59
N ARG A 85 -15.90 2.70 -4.72
CA ARG A 85 -15.55 1.65 -5.70
C ARG A 85 -14.43 0.71 -5.23
N PHE A 86 -13.56 1.12 -4.32
CA PHE A 86 -12.52 0.24 -3.77
C PHE A 86 -13.00 -0.60 -2.59
N SER A 87 -14.04 -0.14 -1.87
CA SER A 87 -14.67 -0.92 -0.80
C SER A 87 -15.20 -2.30 -1.27
N THR A 88 -15.62 -2.42 -2.53
CA THR A 88 -16.16 -3.65 -3.11
C THR A 88 -15.09 -4.59 -3.66
N ARG A 89 -13.90 -4.08 -4.01
CA ARG A 89 -12.81 -4.86 -4.63
C ARG A 89 -11.93 -5.60 -3.63
N ALA A 90 -11.81 -5.08 -2.42
CA ALA A 90 -10.89 -5.61 -1.40
C ALA A 90 -11.13 -7.08 -1.05
N ARG A 91 -12.35 -7.60 -1.17
CA ARG A 91 -12.68 -8.98 -0.75
C ARG A 91 -12.18 -10.08 -1.70
N ALA A 92 -11.99 -9.78 -2.98
CA ALA A 92 -11.64 -10.80 -3.97
C ALA A 92 -10.17 -11.27 -3.88
N ILE A 93 -9.29 -10.40 -3.36
CA ILE A 93 -7.86 -10.69 -3.25
C ILE A 93 -7.54 -11.59 -2.04
N GLU A 94 -8.42 -11.61 -1.04
CA GLU A 94 -8.20 -12.29 0.24
C GLU A 94 -8.07 -13.81 0.10
N SER A 95 -8.70 -14.40 -0.92
CA SER A 95 -8.67 -15.84 -1.16
C SER A 95 -7.49 -16.30 -2.03
N GLN A 96 -6.59 -15.38 -2.40
CA GLN A 96 -5.51 -15.69 -3.33
C GLN A 96 -4.33 -16.34 -2.60
N PRO A 97 -3.72 -17.39 -3.17
CA PRO A 97 -2.53 -18.00 -2.58
C PRO A 97 -1.43 -16.97 -2.33
N GLY A 98 -0.86 -17.01 -1.12
CA GLY A 98 0.22 -16.12 -0.71
C GLY A 98 -0.18 -14.69 -0.38
N PHE A 99 -1.48 -14.33 -0.44
CA PHE A 99 -1.97 -13.05 0.09
C PHE A 99 -1.84 -13.01 1.62
N VAL A 100 -1.37 -11.87 2.15
CA VAL A 100 -1.17 -11.67 3.59
C VAL A 100 -2.09 -10.58 4.12
N ALA A 101 -2.03 -9.38 3.52
CA ALA A 101 -2.76 -8.22 4.01
C ALA A 101 -3.08 -7.20 2.91
N PHE A 102 -4.09 -6.38 3.18
CA PHE A 102 -4.53 -5.28 2.34
C PHE A 102 -4.75 -4.02 3.17
N ARG A 103 -4.42 -2.86 2.61
CA ARG A 103 -4.78 -1.54 3.14
C ARG A 103 -5.21 -0.60 2.02
N LEU A 104 -6.33 0.08 2.20
CA LEU A 104 -6.71 1.27 1.43
C LEU A 104 -6.36 2.51 2.26
N LEU A 105 -5.42 3.31 1.77
CA LEU A 105 -4.83 4.43 2.48
C LEU A 105 -5.28 5.75 1.85
N ARG A 106 -6.06 6.54 2.61
CA ARG A 106 -6.44 7.92 2.24
C ARG A 106 -5.33 8.88 2.69
N PRO A 107 -4.76 9.70 1.80
CA PRO A 107 -3.75 10.67 2.17
C PRO A 107 -4.37 11.83 2.98
N LEU A 108 -3.70 12.25 4.04
CA LEU A 108 -4.12 13.41 4.84
C LEU A 108 -3.49 14.73 4.38
N ASP A 109 -2.30 14.65 3.77
CA ASP A 109 -1.49 15.82 3.43
C ASP A 109 -1.14 15.88 1.92
N SER A 110 -1.78 15.02 1.10
CA SER A 110 -1.64 14.98 -0.36
C SER A 110 -2.93 14.47 -1.03
N ASP A 111 -2.88 14.26 -2.35
CA ASP A 111 -3.97 13.72 -3.19
C ASP A 111 -3.75 12.25 -3.57
N THR A 112 -2.61 11.66 -3.21
CA THR A 112 -2.22 10.33 -3.68
C THR A 112 -2.62 9.24 -2.69
N TYR A 113 -3.65 8.47 -3.06
CA TYR A 113 -4.04 7.26 -2.35
C TYR A 113 -3.02 6.15 -2.55
N ILE A 114 -2.97 5.24 -1.59
CA ILE A 114 -2.20 4.00 -1.72
C ILE A 114 -3.14 2.82 -1.52
N VAL A 115 -3.20 1.95 -2.53
CA VAL A 115 -3.75 0.61 -2.39
C VAL A 115 -2.56 -0.31 -2.15
N MET A 116 -2.40 -0.75 -0.91
CA MET A 116 -1.28 -1.57 -0.47
C MET A 116 -1.72 -3.02 -0.30
N THR A 117 -0.94 -3.95 -0.83
CA THR A 117 -1.09 -5.38 -0.62
C THR A 117 0.23 -5.99 -0.18
N GLU A 118 0.16 -6.93 0.73
CA GLU A 118 1.28 -7.73 1.19
C GLU A 118 1.10 -9.17 0.77
N TRP A 119 2.21 -9.79 0.36
CA TRP A 119 2.30 -11.14 -0.15
C TRP A 119 3.46 -11.87 0.49
N ASN A 120 3.36 -13.19 0.63
CA ASN A 120 4.48 -14.02 1.11
C ASN A 120 5.72 -13.89 0.22
N SER A 121 5.51 -13.77 -1.10
CA SER A 121 6.61 -13.64 -2.07
C SER A 121 6.23 -12.80 -3.30
N PRO A 122 7.22 -12.28 -4.04
CA PRO A 122 6.96 -11.66 -5.35
C PRO A 122 6.28 -12.61 -6.34
N SER A 123 6.57 -13.91 -6.26
CA SER A 123 6.00 -14.94 -7.13
C SER A 123 4.49 -15.10 -6.91
N ASP A 124 4.03 -14.98 -5.66
CA ASP A 124 2.59 -15.07 -5.34
C ASP A 124 1.82 -13.88 -5.93
N PHE A 125 2.39 -12.68 -5.81
CA PHE A 125 1.85 -11.49 -6.47
C PHE A 125 1.80 -11.64 -7.99
N ASP A 126 2.88 -12.12 -8.61
CA ASP A 126 2.93 -12.31 -10.06
C ASP A 126 1.92 -13.36 -10.55
N GLN A 127 1.74 -14.46 -9.80
CA GLN A 127 0.70 -15.45 -10.09
C GLN A 127 -0.70 -14.84 -10.01
N TRP A 128 -0.98 -14.08 -8.95
CA TRP A 128 -2.25 -13.38 -8.82
C TRP A 128 -2.47 -12.41 -9.97
N LYS A 129 -1.49 -11.57 -10.31
CA LYS A 129 -1.58 -10.59 -11.40
C LYS A 129 -1.91 -11.23 -12.75
N ASN A 130 -1.46 -12.46 -12.97
CA ASN A 130 -1.72 -13.22 -14.20
C ASN A 130 -3.01 -14.06 -14.15
N SER A 131 -3.69 -14.11 -12.99
CA SER A 131 -4.90 -14.90 -12.79
C SER A 131 -6.16 -14.29 -13.44
N PRO A 132 -7.19 -15.10 -13.74
CA PRO A 132 -8.50 -14.59 -14.14
C PRO A 132 -9.12 -13.64 -13.09
N ALA A 133 -8.91 -13.91 -11.80
CA ALA A 133 -9.41 -13.06 -10.72
C ALA A 133 -8.84 -11.63 -10.77
N PHE A 134 -7.56 -11.48 -11.17
CA PHE A 134 -6.99 -10.16 -11.42
C PHE A 134 -7.63 -9.47 -12.62
N LYS A 135 -7.87 -10.20 -13.72
CA LYS A 135 -8.52 -9.67 -14.91
C LYS A 135 -9.97 -9.25 -14.64
N GLU A 136 -10.70 -9.94 -13.76
CA GLU A 136 -12.04 -9.52 -13.33
C GLU A 136 -11.98 -8.28 -12.42
N ALA A 137 -11.03 -8.24 -11.48
CA ALA A 137 -10.85 -7.10 -10.58
C ALA A 137 -10.34 -5.82 -11.31
N HIS A 138 -9.59 -6.01 -12.40
CA HIS A 138 -8.97 -4.97 -13.23
C HIS A 138 -9.50 -4.99 -14.67
N ASP A 139 -10.73 -5.45 -14.88
CA ASP A 139 -11.35 -5.59 -16.20
C ASP A 139 -11.26 -4.25 -16.95
N PRO A 140 -10.67 -4.22 -18.16
CA PRO A 140 -10.63 -3.05 -19.03
C PRO A 140 -12.00 -2.40 -19.26
N GLN A 141 -13.12 -3.11 -19.17
CA GLN A 141 -14.47 -2.51 -19.23
C GLN A 141 -14.85 -1.79 -17.94
N ALA A 142 -14.50 -2.33 -16.76
CA ALA A 142 -14.62 -1.61 -15.49
C ALA A 142 -13.63 -0.44 -15.37
N ALA A 143 -12.46 -0.56 -16.00
CA ALA A 143 -11.46 0.51 -16.15
C ALA A 143 -11.89 1.55 -17.23
N ARG A 144 -12.56 1.16 -18.31
CA ARG A 144 -13.16 2.08 -19.29
C ARG A 144 -14.35 2.83 -18.69
N ALA A 145 -15.17 2.20 -17.87
CA ALA A 145 -16.17 2.90 -17.04
C ALA A 145 -15.55 3.82 -15.96
N PHE A 146 -14.22 3.78 -15.81
CA PHE A 146 -13.40 4.66 -14.97
C PHE A 146 -12.61 5.70 -15.81
N VAL A 147 -12.64 5.62 -17.14
CA VAL A 147 -12.05 6.62 -18.05
C VAL A 147 -13.17 7.43 -18.74
N ASP A 148 -14.25 6.78 -19.17
CA ASP A 148 -15.36 7.39 -19.93
C ASP A 148 -16.33 8.22 -19.06
N ASN A 149 -16.35 8.04 -17.73
CA ASN A 149 -17.26 8.77 -16.83
C ASN A 149 -16.53 9.58 -15.73
N THR A 150 -15.20 9.57 -15.73
CA THR A 150 -14.36 10.06 -14.62
C THR A 150 -13.02 10.62 -15.12
N THR A 151 -12.97 11.13 -16.35
CA THR A 151 -11.78 11.74 -16.98
C THR A 151 -11.18 12.90 -16.16
N HIS A 152 -11.88 13.37 -15.12
CA HIS A 152 -11.47 14.44 -14.21
C HIS A 152 -11.07 14.00 -12.79
N ILE A 153 -11.17 12.71 -12.43
CA ILE A 153 -10.90 12.31 -11.03
C ILE A 153 -9.43 12.04 -10.72
N PHE A 154 -8.58 11.75 -11.73
CA PHE A 154 -7.15 11.53 -11.54
C PHE A 154 -6.38 12.81 -11.83
N THR A 155 -5.54 13.23 -10.89
CA THR A 155 -4.71 14.43 -11.03
C THR A 155 -3.43 14.15 -11.83
N SER A 156 -2.96 12.90 -11.85
CA SER A 156 -1.83 12.44 -12.65
C SER A 156 -1.83 10.91 -12.82
N ALA A 157 -0.84 10.36 -13.54
CA ALA A 157 -0.76 8.93 -13.81
C ALA A 157 -0.45 8.13 -12.52
N SER A 158 -1.16 7.01 -12.34
CA SER A 158 -0.86 6.06 -11.25
C SER A 158 0.46 5.33 -11.49
N TYR A 159 1.15 4.97 -10.42
CA TYR A 159 2.41 4.21 -10.49
C TYR A 159 2.53 3.19 -9.37
N ILE A 160 3.28 2.12 -9.63
CA ILE A 160 3.50 1.03 -8.67
C ILE A 160 4.89 1.17 -8.07
N THR A 161 4.97 1.02 -6.75
CA THR A 161 6.22 0.82 -6.02
C THR A 161 6.15 -0.50 -5.27
N THR A 162 7.25 -1.25 -5.29
CA THR A 162 7.36 -2.53 -4.60
C THR A 162 8.48 -2.50 -3.57
N TYR A 163 8.28 -3.22 -2.47
CA TYR A 163 9.25 -3.31 -1.38
C TYR A 163 9.29 -4.75 -0.85
N THR A 164 10.43 -5.13 -0.28
CA THR A 164 10.61 -6.40 0.41
C THR A 164 11.00 -6.13 1.86
N ALA A 165 10.28 -6.75 2.80
CA ALA A 165 10.66 -6.82 4.20
C ALA A 165 11.35 -8.17 4.48
N LYS A 166 12.30 -8.18 5.40
CA LYS A 166 12.94 -9.40 5.90
C LYS A 166 12.95 -9.35 7.41
N ARG A 167 12.64 -10.47 8.07
CA ARG A 167 12.82 -10.62 9.51
C ARG A 167 14.32 -10.50 9.83
N GLU A 168 14.66 -9.77 10.90
CA GLU A 168 16.06 -9.48 11.30
C GLU A 168 16.94 -10.72 11.51
N ASP A 169 16.35 -11.91 11.69
CA ASP A 169 17.06 -13.17 11.97
C ASP A 169 17.72 -13.83 10.73
N GLU A 170 17.61 -13.25 9.53
CA GLU A 170 18.19 -13.77 8.28
C GLU A 170 19.28 -12.88 7.64
N ALA A 171 19.97 -12.07 8.45
CA ALA A 171 21.10 -11.23 8.01
C ALA A 171 22.48 -11.85 8.31
#